data_AF-A0A919V9S0-F1
#
_entry.id   AF-A0A919V9S0-F1
#
_cell.length_a   1.000
_cell.length_b   1.000
_cell.length_c   1.000
_cell.angle_alpha   90.00
_cell.angle_beta   90.00
_cell.angle_gamma   90.00
#
_symmetry.space_group_name_H-M   'P 1'
#
loop_
_entity.id
_entity.type
_entity.pdbx_description
1 polymer ?
#
loop_
_entity_poly.entity_id
_entity_poly.type
_entity_poly.pdbx_seq_one_letter_code
_entity_poly.pdbx_strand_id
1 'polypeptide(L)'
;MSFLASDVPRLTWADVCAMRLRRHALDVPAREGGVAGVVADMAGLHAQVMSAAELGVGLRLAGATRVALREALWVERSVVKTFGPRGTVHVLPSRDLHLWTAALAAVPAPGVAVPPEMRMTPDQVEAVLEAVGDALKDAELTVDELTGEVVARAGAWAGDLVMPAFQGMWPRWRQVVAGLWHQRRSGRRIAVTVEPLVRLDASRSAGLERAVERVGEVLEGVPELTIGEVTVGGHA
;
A
#
# COMPACT_ATOMS: atom_id res chain seq x y z
N MET A 1 -30.46 28.83 23.34
CA MET A 1 -29.09 29.06 22.87
C MET A 1 -29.03 28.60 21.42
N SER A 2 -28.99 29.54 20.48
CA SER A 2 -28.96 29.28 19.04
C SER A 2 -27.52 29.00 18.62
N PHE A 3 -27.23 27.79 18.15
CA PHE A 3 -25.98 27.51 17.46
C PHE A 3 -26.07 28.18 16.10
N LEU A 4 -25.38 29.31 15.94
CA LEU A 4 -25.18 29.97 14.66
C LEU A 4 -24.66 28.92 13.67
N ALA A 5 -25.37 28.74 12.56
CA ALA A 5 -24.87 28.01 11.41
C ALA A 5 -23.51 28.62 11.04
N SER A 6 -22.45 27.84 11.20
CA SER A 6 -21.11 28.24 10.76
C SER A 6 -21.17 28.56 9.27
N ASP A 7 -20.76 29.77 8.90
CA ASP A 7 -20.70 30.25 7.53
C ASP A 7 -19.74 29.35 6.74
N VAL A 8 -20.27 28.42 5.94
CA VAL A 8 -19.45 27.48 5.16
C VAL A 8 -18.83 28.28 4.01
N PRO A 9 -17.48 28.38 3.91
CA PRO A 9 -16.84 29.14 2.86
C PRO A 9 -17.27 28.64 1.47
N ARG A 10 -17.73 29.55 0.62
CA ARG A 10 -18.06 29.26 -0.79
C ARG A 10 -16.85 29.58 -1.66
N LEU A 11 -16.36 28.57 -2.37
CA LEU A 11 -15.21 28.67 -3.27
C LEU A 11 -15.66 28.47 -4.71
N THR A 12 -15.09 29.23 -5.63
CA THR A 12 -15.26 28.95 -7.06
C THR A 12 -14.40 27.77 -7.48
N TRP A 13 -14.67 27.21 -8.67
CA TRP A 13 -13.82 26.16 -9.23
C TRP A 13 -12.38 26.64 -9.47
N ALA A 14 -12.21 27.91 -9.86
CA ALA A 14 -10.89 28.52 -10.03
C ALA A 14 -10.11 28.55 -8.71
N ASP A 15 -10.77 28.88 -7.59
CA ASP A 15 -10.15 28.86 -6.27
C ASP A 15 -9.69 27.45 -5.88
N VAL A 16 -10.52 26.44 -6.12
CA VAL A 16 -10.19 25.03 -5.86
C VAL A 16 -9.01 24.56 -6.70
N CYS A 17 -8.99 24.89 -8.00
CA CYS A 17 -7.87 24.56 -8.89
C CYS A 17 -6.58 25.26 -8.46
N ALA A 18 -6.63 26.55 -8.13
CA ALA A 18 -5.48 27.29 -7.66
C ALA A 18 -4.92 26.71 -6.35
N MET A 19 -5.79 26.32 -5.41
CA MET A 19 -5.37 25.63 -4.18
C MET A 19 -4.70 24.29 -4.47
N ARG A 20 -5.23 23.48 -5.40
CA ARG A 20 -4.63 22.19 -5.78
C ARG A 20 -3.26 22.38 -6.43
N LEU A 21 -3.13 23.34 -7.36
CA LEU A 21 -1.85 23.66 -8.00
C LEU A 21 -0.81 24.07 -6.96
N ARG A 22 -1.18 24.92 -6.00
CA ARG A 22 -0.29 25.32 -4.90
C ARG A 22 0.09 24.14 -4.00
N ARG A 23 -0.88 23.33 -3.56
CA ARG A 23 -0.61 22.15 -2.71
C ARG A 23 0.25 21.10 -3.39
N HIS A 24 0.18 20.98 -4.71
CA HIS A 24 1.04 20.07 -5.47
C HIS A 24 2.30 20.76 -6.01
N ALA A 25 2.67 21.94 -5.51
CA ALA A 25 3.87 22.67 -5.91
C ALA A 25 4.02 22.89 -7.43
N LEU A 26 2.89 23.09 -8.12
CA LEU A 26 2.84 23.36 -9.57
C LEU A 26 2.75 24.86 -9.89
N ASP A 27 2.45 25.70 -8.90
CA ASP A 27 2.49 27.17 -9.02
C ASP A 27 3.88 27.69 -8.62
N VAL A 28 4.31 27.31 -7.41
CA VAL A 28 5.65 27.59 -6.89
C VAL A 28 6.32 26.27 -6.51
N PRO A 29 7.54 25.98 -7.01
CA PRO A 29 8.27 24.78 -6.63
C PRO A 29 8.51 24.72 -5.11
N ALA A 30 8.35 23.53 -4.54
CA ALA A 30 8.60 23.30 -3.13
C ALA A 30 10.10 23.49 -2.81
N ARG A 31 10.35 24.12 -1.66
CA ARG A 31 11.69 24.37 -1.11
C ARG A 31 12.04 23.45 0.07
N GLU A 32 11.02 22.85 0.69
CA GLU A 32 11.13 22.01 1.88
C GLU A 32 10.52 20.63 1.61
N GLY A 33 10.88 19.64 2.42
CA GLY A 33 10.34 18.27 2.35
C GLY A 33 10.90 17.39 1.23
N GLY A 34 11.58 17.96 0.23
CA GLY A 34 12.26 17.22 -0.84
C GLY A 34 11.32 16.29 -1.61
N VAL A 35 11.88 15.19 -2.15
CA VAL A 35 11.10 14.21 -2.94
C VAL A 35 9.98 13.57 -2.11
N ALA A 36 10.27 13.18 -0.87
CA ALA A 36 9.29 12.54 -0.01
C ALA A 36 8.11 13.46 0.35
N GLY A 37 8.35 14.76 0.53
CA GLY A 37 7.30 15.77 0.74
C GLY A 37 6.40 15.88 -0.48
N VAL A 38 6.98 16.09 -1.66
CA VAL A 38 6.21 16.19 -2.92
C VAL A 38 5.38 14.93 -3.18
N VAL A 39 5.94 13.74 -2.97
CA VAL A 39 5.22 12.48 -3.12
C VAL A 39 4.08 12.35 -2.10
N ALA A 40 4.28 12.78 -0.85
CA ALA A 40 3.23 12.80 0.17
C ALA A 40 2.09 13.76 -0.20
N ASP A 41 2.42 14.96 -0.67
CA ASP A 41 1.44 15.98 -1.09
C ASP A 41 0.57 15.51 -2.27
N MET A 42 1.10 14.63 -3.12
CA MET A 42 0.37 14.01 -4.22
C MET A 42 -0.42 12.76 -3.81
N ALA A 43 -0.32 12.31 -2.55
CA ALA A 43 -0.84 11.03 -2.08
C ALA A 43 -0.31 9.85 -2.91
N GLY A 44 1.01 9.84 -3.14
CA GLY A 44 1.70 8.86 -3.95
C GLY A 44 1.85 9.29 -5.41
N LEU A 45 2.93 8.84 -6.03
CA LEU A 45 3.28 9.18 -7.42
C LEU A 45 3.26 7.93 -8.28
N HIS A 46 2.41 7.90 -9.31
CA HIS A 46 2.37 6.77 -10.24
C HIS A 46 3.71 6.59 -10.96
N ALA A 47 4.22 5.35 -10.99
CA ALA A 47 5.60 5.04 -11.35
C ALA A 47 5.76 3.81 -12.26
N GLN A 48 4.71 3.43 -12.99
CA GLN A 48 4.81 2.38 -14.02
C GLN A 48 5.85 2.73 -15.09
N VAL A 49 5.97 4.04 -15.40
CA VAL A 49 7.00 4.59 -16.29
C VAL A 49 7.87 5.52 -15.45
N MET A 50 9.08 5.08 -15.11
CA MET A 50 9.97 5.82 -14.19
C MET A 50 10.33 7.21 -14.68
N SER A 51 10.51 7.43 -15.99
CA SER A 51 10.80 8.76 -16.53
C SER A 51 9.66 9.76 -16.31
N ALA A 52 8.40 9.28 -16.32
CA ALA A 52 7.25 10.11 -15.99
C ALA A 52 7.19 10.46 -14.49
N ALA A 53 7.57 9.53 -13.62
CA ALA A 53 7.70 9.79 -12.18
C ALA A 53 8.83 10.81 -11.90
N GLU A 54 9.99 10.63 -12.54
CA GLU A 54 11.11 11.59 -12.45
C GLU A 54 10.68 13.00 -12.87
N LEU A 55 9.96 13.14 -13.99
CA LEU A 55 9.41 14.42 -14.43
C LEU A 55 8.36 14.97 -13.45
N GLY A 56 7.48 14.11 -12.92
CA GLY A 56 6.46 14.48 -11.94
C GLY A 56 7.04 15.11 -10.68
N VAL A 57 8.19 14.62 -10.21
CA VAL A 57 8.95 15.23 -9.10
C VAL A 57 9.69 16.48 -9.56
N GLY A 58 10.38 16.42 -10.70
CA GLY A 58 11.22 17.52 -11.21
C GLY A 58 10.45 18.81 -11.45
N LEU A 59 9.17 18.75 -11.85
CA LEU A 59 8.30 19.92 -12.03
C LEU A 59 7.95 20.63 -10.72
N ARG A 60 8.14 19.98 -9.57
CA ARG A 60 7.64 20.40 -8.27
C ARG A 60 8.73 20.79 -7.28
N LEU A 61 10.01 20.55 -7.60
CA LEU A 61 11.15 20.85 -6.74
C LEU A 61 12.12 21.79 -7.44
N ALA A 62 12.49 22.87 -6.74
CA ALA A 62 13.46 23.82 -7.26
C ALA A 62 14.84 23.15 -7.45
N GLY A 63 15.40 23.25 -8.66
CA GLY A 63 16.74 22.71 -8.97
C GLY A 63 16.83 21.19 -9.04
N ALA A 64 15.72 20.46 -8.89
CA ALA A 64 15.71 19.02 -9.00
C ALA A 64 15.94 18.57 -10.45
N THR A 65 16.71 17.50 -10.60
CA THR A 65 16.83 16.77 -11.86
C THR A 65 16.23 15.38 -11.69
N ARG A 66 16.20 14.59 -12.77
CA ARG A 66 15.83 13.17 -12.72
C ARG A 66 16.60 12.35 -11.67
N VAL A 67 17.79 12.80 -11.26
CA VAL A 67 18.62 12.13 -10.27
C VAL A 67 18.01 12.21 -8.86
N ALA A 68 17.27 13.27 -8.53
CA ALA A 68 16.72 13.49 -7.19
C ALA A 68 15.81 12.32 -6.75
N LEU A 69 14.93 11.82 -7.63
CA LEU A 69 14.08 10.68 -7.30
C LEU A 69 14.89 9.38 -7.12
N ARG A 70 16.00 9.22 -7.85
CA ARG A 70 16.87 8.04 -7.73
C ARG A 70 17.64 8.05 -6.42
N GLU A 71 18.16 9.21 -6.02
CA GLU A 71 18.83 9.40 -4.73
C GLU A 71 17.84 9.13 -3.58
N ALA A 72 16.63 9.67 -3.67
CA ALA A 72 15.57 9.42 -2.69
C ALA A 72 15.21 7.93 -2.56
N LEU A 73 15.19 7.19 -3.67
CA LEU A 73 14.87 5.75 -3.70
C LEU A 73 16.01 4.87 -3.18
N TRP A 74 17.24 5.13 -3.61
CA TRP A 74 18.34 4.16 -3.46
C TRP A 74 19.35 4.55 -2.39
N VAL A 75 19.56 5.85 -2.17
CA VAL A 75 20.55 6.38 -1.23
C VAL A 75 19.87 6.78 0.07
N GLU A 76 18.93 7.72 0.01
CA GLU A 76 18.26 8.24 1.21
C GLU A 76 17.23 7.27 1.78
N ARG A 77 16.70 6.38 0.92
CA ARG A 77 15.56 5.49 1.23
C ARG A 77 14.34 6.26 1.78
N SER A 78 14.20 7.53 1.41
CA SER A 78 13.15 8.44 1.88
C SER A 78 11.80 8.17 1.21
N VAL A 79 11.82 7.46 0.08
CA VAL A 79 10.65 6.95 -0.64
C VAL A 79 10.86 5.48 -1.05
N VAL A 80 9.76 4.76 -1.28
CA VAL A 80 9.73 3.36 -1.70
C VAL A 80 8.90 3.21 -2.97
N LYS A 81 9.33 2.34 -3.89
CA LYS A 81 8.54 1.95 -5.07
C LYS A 81 7.84 0.62 -4.80
N THR A 82 6.51 0.60 -4.83
CA THR A 82 5.70 -0.59 -4.54
C THR A 82 4.35 -0.53 -5.25
N PHE A 83 3.51 -1.56 -5.11
CA PHE A 83 2.12 -1.50 -5.54
C PHE A 83 1.31 -0.57 -4.64
N GLY A 84 0.58 0.34 -5.25
CA GLY A 84 -0.19 1.40 -4.60
C GLY A 84 -1.66 1.39 -5.02
N PRO A 85 -2.33 2.55 -4.98
CA PRO A 85 -3.73 2.69 -5.38
C PRO A 85 -4.06 2.01 -6.72
N ARG A 86 -5.19 1.31 -6.76
CA ARG A 86 -5.69 0.57 -7.93
C ARG A 86 -4.77 -0.55 -8.41
N GLY A 87 -3.88 -1.06 -7.54
CA GLY A 87 -2.95 -2.16 -7.86
C GLY A 87 -1.83 -1.77 -8.82
N THR A 88 -1.58 -0.47 -9.03
CA THR A 88 -0.55 0.03 -9.96
C THR A 88 0.72 0.45 -9.22
N VAL A 89 1.87 0.45 -9.90
CA VAL A 89 3.14 0.80 -9.27
C VAL A 89 3.18 2.29 -8.93
N HIS A 90 3.49 2.60 -7.68
CA HIS A 90 3.66 3.96 -7.17
C HIS A 90 4.98 4.11 -6.42
N VAL A 91 5.48 5.34 -6.37
CA VAL A 91 6.42 5.80 -5.34
C VAL A 91 5.60 6.37 -4.19
N LEU A 92 5.90 5.93 -2.97
CA LEU A 92 5.25 6.35 -1.72
C LEU A 92 6.32 6.82 -0.73
N PRO A 93 6.01 7.75 0.21
CA PRO A 93 6.95 8.12 1.26
C PRO A 93 7.19 6.91 2.17
N SER A 94 8.45 6.57 2.46
CA SER A 94 8.78 5.37 3.25
C SER A 94 8.15 5.44 4.65
N ARG A 95 8.13 6.63 5.27
CA ARG A 95 7.50 6.89 6.57
C ARG A 95 5.99 6.62 6.58
N ASP A 96 5.32 6.74 5.45
CA ASP A 96 3.86 6.63 5.33
C ASP A 96 3.45 5.25 4.79
N LEU A 97 4.41 4.36 4.49
CA LEU A 97 4.16 3.05 3.89
C LEU A 97 3.19 2.21 4.72
N HIS A 98 3.30 2.25 6.05
CA HIS A 98 2.39 1.54 6.96
C HIS A 98 0.92 2.00 6.79
N LEU A 99 0.68 3.31 6.62
CA LEU A 99 -0.65 3.86 6.37
C LEU A 99 -1.17 3.42 5.00
N TRP A 100 -0.32 3.42 3.98
CA TRP A 100 -0.67 2.94 2.64
C TRP A 100 -1.00 1.46 2.62
N THR A 101 -0.18 0.61 3.25
CA THR A 101 -0.44 -0.83 3.36
C THR A 101 -1.76 -1.10 4.05
N ALA A 102 -2.05 -0.41 5.16
CA ALA A 102 -3.33 -0.50 5.82
C ALA A 102 -4.47 -0.07 4.87
N ALA A 103 -4.41 1.17 4.35
CA ALA A 103 -5.47 1.71 3.50
C ALA A 103 -5.77 0.83 2.28
N LEU A 104 -4.74 0.29 1.62
CA LEU A 104 -4.89 -0.58 0.46
C LEU A 104 -5.49 -1.94 0.81
N ALA A 105 -5.14 -2.52 1.96
CA ALA A 105 -5.71 -3.78 2.42
C ALA A 105 -7.18 -3.63 2.88
N ALA A 106 -7.65 -2.40 3.15
CA ALA A 106 -9.06 -2.11 3.45
C ALA A 106 -9.91 -1.92 2.19
N VAL A 107 -9.29 -1.76 1.02
CA VAL A 107 -10.04 -1.63 -0.25
C VAL A 107 -10.61 -3.00 -0.60
N PRO A 108 -11.93 -3.15 -0.79
CA PRO A 108 -12.51 -4.41 -1.23
C PRO A 108 -11.87 -4.88 -2.53
N ALA A 109 -11.41 -6.13 -2.56
CA ALA A 109 -10.94 -6.72 -3.80
C ALA A 109 -12.11 -6.77 -4.81
N PRO A 110 -11.90 -6.45 -6.09
CA PRO A 110 -12.90 -6.69 -7.12
C PRO A 110 -13.33 -8.16 -7.07
N GLY A 111 -14.64 -8.43 -7.05
CA GLY A 111 -15.23 -9.76 -6.90
C GLY A 111 -15.02 -10.71 -8.09
N VAL A 112 -13.82 -10.77 -8.65
CA VAL A 112 -13.44 -11.74 -9.67
C VAL A 112 -13.06 -13.02 -8.95
N ALA A 113 -13.90 -14.05 -9.08
CA ALA A 113 -13.60 -15.35 -8.53
C ALA A 113 -12.31 -15.88 -9.17
N VAL A 114 -11.27 -16.05 -8.35
CA VAL A 114 -10.01 -16.68 -8.78
C VAL A 114 -10.32 -18.12 -9.20
N PRO A 115 -10.00 -18.55 -10.43
CA PRO A 115 -10.22 -19.92 -10.88
C PRO A 115 -9.52 -20.97 -9.99
N PRO A 116 -10.10 -22.17 -9.78
CA PRO A 116 -9.53 -23.19 -8.89
C PRO A 116 -8.06 -23.50 -9.14
N GLU A 117 -7.65 -23.53 -10.41
CA GLU A 117 -6.28 -23.80 -10.87
C GLU A 117 -5.28 -22.72 -10.45
N MET A 118 -5.72 -21.51 -10.11
CA MET A 118 -4.89 -20.43 -9.58
C MET A 118 -4.83 -20.45 -8.06
N ARG A 119 -5.88 -20.90 -7.37
CA ARG A 119 -5.98 -20.80 -5.92
C ARG A 119 -4.79 -21.44 -5.20
N MET A 120 -4.47 -20.85 -4.05
CA MET A 120 -3.58 -21.43 -3.05
C MET A 120 -4.39 -21.73 -1.79
N THR A 121 -4.05 -22.81 -1.11
CA THR A 121 -4.58 -23.05 0.24
C THR A 121 -3.97 -22.04 1.23
N PRO A 122 -4.58 -21.82 2.41
CA PRO A 122 -3.98 -20.95 3.43
C PRO A 122 -2.56 -21.34 3.82
N ASP A 123 -2.26 -22.64 3.91
CA ASP A 123 -0.92 -23.14 4.22
C ASP A 123 0.08 -22.88 3.07
N GLN A 124 -0.38 -22.91 1.81
CA GLN A 124 0.44 -22.54 0.65
C GLN A 124 0.75 -21.04 0.62
N VAL A 125 -0.24 -20.19 0.91
CA VAL A 125 -0.04 -18.74 1.02
C VAL A 125 1.00 -18.45 2.09
N GLU A 126 0.88 -19.13 3.23
CA GLU A 126 1.78 -19.00 4.37
C GLU A 126 3.22 -19.42 3.99
N ALA A 127 3.39 -20.58 3.37
CA ALA A 127 4.69 -21.05 2.88
C ALA A 127 5.34 -20.07 1.89
N VAL A 128 4.56 -19.40 1.03
CA VAL A 128 5.08 -18.36 0.13
C VAL A 128 5.49 -17.11 0.88
N LEU A 129 4.71 -16.64 1.86
CA LEU A 129 5.06 -15.47 2.68
C LEU A 129 6.36 -15.69 3.46
N GLU A 130 6.50 -16.86 4.10
CA GLU A 130 7.71 -17.25 4.81
C GLU A 130 8.90 -17.34 3.84
N ALA A 131 8.73 -18.00 2.68
CA ALA A 131 9.78 -18.11 1.67
C ALA A 131 10.23 -16.75 1.12
N VAL A 132 9.31 -15.82 0.85
CA VAL A 132 9.63 -14.46 0.40
C VAL A 132 10.34 -13.68 1.51
N GLY A 133 9.86 -13.76 2.74
CA GLY A 133 10.46 -13.10 3.89
C GLY A 133 11.90 -13.56 4.14
N ASP A 134 12.14 -14.88 4.10
CA ASP A 134 13.46 -15.45 4.27
C ASP A 134 14.40 -15.16 3.10
N ALA A 135 13.91 -15.22 1.86
CA ALA A 135 14.72 -14.94 0.68
C ALA A 135 15.18 -13.47 0.61
N LEU A 136 14.36 -12.53 1.06
CA LEU A 136 14.64 -11.09 1.00
C LEU A 136 15.25 -10.51 2.28
N LYS A 137 15.50 -11.32 3.30
CA LYS A 137 16.00 -10.86 4.61
C LYS A 137 17.32 -10.11 4.50
N ASP A 138 18.27 -10.68 3.75
CA ASP A 138 19.64 -10.18 3.61
C ASP A 138 20.08 -10.10 2.14
N ALA A 139 19.14 -10.09 1.20
CA ALA A 139 19.42 -10.09 -0.23
C ALA A 139 18.46 -9.19 -1.04
N GLU A 140 19.02 -8.54 -2.05
CA GLU A 140 18.27 -7.82 -3.09
C GLU A 140 18.18 -8.73 -4.32
N LEU A 141 16.98 -9.23 -4.62
CA LEU A 141 16.76 -10.21 -5.70
C LEU A 141 15.94 -9.60 -6.84
N THR A 142 16.29 -9.97 -8.06
CA THR A 142 15.38 -9.83 -9.20
C THR A 142 14.16 -10.72 -9.00
N VAL A 143 13.07 -10.44 -9.72
CA VAL A 143 11.85 -11.24 -9.54
C VAL A 143 12.02 -12.68 -10.05
N ASP A 144 12.94 -12.90 -10.98
CA ASP A 144 13.28 -14.24 -11.49
C ASP A 144 14.09 -15.03 -10.46
N GLU A 145 15.09 -14.39 -9.83
CA GLU A 145 15.82 -14.97 -8.70
C GLU A 145 14.89 -15.25 -7.52
N LEU A 146 14.03 -14.30 -7.15
CA LEU A 146 13.04 -14.49 -6.09
C LEU A 146 12.08 -15.65 -6.42
N THR A 147 11.70 -15.82 -7.69
CA THR A 147 10.89 -16.97 -8.10
C THR A 147 11.64 -18.28 -7.84
N GLY A 148 12.94 -18.34 -8.17
CA GLY A 148 13.79 -19.49 -7.85
C GLY A 148 13.87 -19.76 -6.35
N GLU A 149 14.09 -18.73 -5.54
CA GLU A 149 14.19 -18.82 -4.10
C GLU A 149 12.87 -19.27 -3.43
N VAL A 150 11.73 -18.78 -3.92
CA VAL A 150 10.39 -19.18 -3.44
C VAL A 150 10.10 -20.63 -3.82
N VAL A 151 10.40 -21.04 -5.05
CA VAL A 151 10.24 -22.43 -5.50
C VAL A 151 11.10 -23.38 -4.67
N ALA A 152 12.34 -23.01 -4.37
CA ALA A 152 13.25 -23.82 -3.57
C ALA A 152 12.76 -24.02 -2.12
N ARG A 153 12.11 -23.00 -1.53
CA ARG A 153 11.66 -23.03 -0.13
C ARG A 153 10.23 -23.56 0.04
N ALA A 154 9.30 -23.13 -0.79
CA ALA A 154 7.87 -23.47 -0.67
C ALA A 154 7.47 -24.70 -1.52
N GLY A 155 8.25 -25.02 -2.55
CA GLY A 155 8.04 -26.16 -3.45
C GLY A 155 7.68 -25.76 -4.89
N ALA A 156 7.81 -26.73 -5.81
CA ALA A 156 7.65 -26.53 -7.25
C ALA A 156 6.29 -25.89 -7.66
N TRP A 157 5.23 -26.23 -6.94
CA TRP A 157 3.87 -25.72 -7.17
C TRP A 157 3.77 -24.19 -7.10
N ALA A 158 4.66 -23.52 -6.35
CA ALA A 158 4.68 -22.07 -6.23
C ALA A 158 5.11 -21.40 -7.55
N GLY A 159 5.86 -22.12 -8.38
CA GLY A 159 6.32 -21.70 -9.70
C GLY A 159 5.34 -21.98 -10.84
N ASP A 160 4.22 -22.68 -10.58
CA ASP A 160 3.25 -23.00 -11.62
C ASP A 160 2.75 -21.73 -12.32
N LEU A 161 2.84 -21.70 -13.65
CA LEU A 161 2.45 -20.55 -14.45
C LEU A 161 0.93 -20.52 -14.66
N VAL A 162 0.20 -19.94 -13.71
CA VAL A 162 -1.28 -20.00 -13.64
C VAL A 162 -1.97 -18.65 -13.71
N MET A 163 -1.25 -17.55 -13.51
CA MET A 163 -1.85 -16.21 -13.52
C MET A 163 -1.65 -15.50 -14.86
N PRO A 164 -2.70 -15.08 -15.57
CA PRO A 164 -2.55 -14.24 -16.76
C PRO A 164 -1.85 -12.91 -16.46
N ALA A 165 -0.92 -12.51 -17.31
CA ALA A 165 -0.12 -11.29 -17.17
C ALA A 165 0.14 -10.64 -18.54
N PHE A 166 0.65 -9.40 -18.51
CA PHE A 166 0.85 -8.56 -19.70
C PHE A 166 1.74 -9.19 -20.80
N GLN A 167 2.60 -10.15 -20.45
CA GLN A 167 3.51 -10.86 -21.38
C GLN A 167 3.48 -12.39 -21.22
N GLY A 168 2.37 -12.95 -20.74
CA GLY A 168 2.21 -14.40 -20.63
C GLY A 168 1.58 -14.80 -19.30
N MET A 169 2.20 -15.77 -18.62
CA MET A 169 1.70 -16.30 -17.38
C MET A 169 2.71 -16.00 -16.25
N TRP A 170 2.21 -15.54 -15.11
CA TRP A 170 2.98 -15.38 -13.87
C TRP A 170 2.91 -16.64 -13.01
N PRO A 171 3.96 -16.90 -12.22
CA PRO A 171 3.97 -18.02 -11.28
C PRO A 171 2.96 -17.80 -10.15
N ARG A 172 2.40 -18.90 -9.65
CA ARG A 172 1.32 -18.93 -8.65
C ARG A 172 1.61 -18.06 -7.44
N TRP A 173 2.86 -18.04 -6.96
CA TRP A 173 3.26 -17.31 -5.75
C TRP A 173 2.97 -15.79 -5.83
N ARG A 174 2.87 -15.21 -7.03
CA ARG A 174 2.59 -13.78 -7.21
C ARG A 174 1.15 -13.36 -6.85
N GLN A 175 0.29 -14.30 -6.45
CA GLN A 175 -1.07 -14.02 -5.96
C GLN A 175 -1.12 -13.47 -4.54
N VAL A 176 -0.06 -13.64 -3.75
CA VAL A 176 -0.16 -13.39 -2.31
C VAL A 176 -0.38 -11.90 -2.01
N VAL A 177 -1.59 -11.59 -1.55
CA VAL A 177 -1.98 -10.43 -0.75
C VAL A 177 -2.56 -11.01 0.55
N ALA A 178 -1.98 -10.65 1.71
CA ALA A 178 -2.00 -11.49 2.92
C ALA A 178 -3.28 -11.47 3.79
N GLY A 179 -4.37 -10.82 3.35
CA GLY A 179 -5.62 -10.75 4.12
C GLY A 179 -6.53 -9.61 3.71
N LEU A 180 -7.80 -9.69 4.12
CA LEU A 180 -8.76 -8.59 4.06
C LEU A 180 -8.89 -7.99 5.47
N TRP A 181 -9.22 -6.71 5.56
CA TRP A 181 -9.63 -6.13 6.84
C TRP A 181 -10.65 -5.01 6.66
N HIS A 182 -11.44 -4.77 7.69
CA HIS A 182 -12.43 -3.71 7.76
C HIS A 182 -12.34 -2.99 9.11
N GLN A 183 -12.60 -1.69 9.11
CA GLN A 183 -12.61 -0.87 10.30
C GLN A 183 -13.95 -0.12 10.43
N ARG A 184 -14.53 -0.15 11.63
CA ARG A 184 -15.74 0.59 11.98
C ARG A 184 -15.53 1.40 13.26
N ARG A 185 -15.86 2.69 13.22
CA ARG A 185 -15.80 3.58 14.39
C ARG A 185 -17.18 3.77 15.02
N SER A 186 -17.23 3.76 16.34
CA SER A 186 -18.39 4.20 17.14
C SER A 186 -17.91 4.92 18.39
N GLY A 187 -18.07 6.25 18.43
CA GLY A 187 -17.50 7.08 19.50
C GLY A 187 -15.97 6.97 19.56
N ARG A 188 -15.45 6.53 20.71
CA ARG A 188 -14.02 6.22 20.89
C ARG A 188 -13.63 4.81 20.45
N ARG A 189 -14.57 3.88 20.25
CA ARG A 189 -14.25 2.50 19.84
C ARG A 189 -13.92 2.43 18.35
N ILE A 190 -12.87 1.70 18.01
CA ILE A 190 -12.47 1.37 16.63
C ILE A 190 -12.42 -0.16 16.51
N ALA A 191 -13.48 -0.75 15.96
CA ALA A 191 -13.52 -2.18 15.70
C ALA A 191 -12.78 -2.47 14.39
N VAL A 192 -11.74 -3.30 14.46
CA VAL A 192 -10.93 -3.76 13.34
C VAL A 192 -11.19 -5.25 13.17
N THR A 193 -11.88 -5.63 12.10
CA THR A 193 -12.06 -7.03 11.71
C THR A 193 -11.04 -7.37 10.65
N VAL A 194 -10.25 -8.40 10.88
CA VAL A 194 -9.27 -8.92 9.94
C VAL A 194 -9.75 -10.30 9.54
N GLU A 195 -9.88 -10.54 8.25
CA GLU A 195 -10.07 -11.86 7.67
C GLU A 195 -8.73 -12.29 7.10
N PRO A 196 -7.96 -13.08 7.87
CA PRO A 196 -6.68 -13.57 7.39
C PRO A 196 -6.96 -14.59 6.30
N LEU A 197 -6.33 -14.41 5.13
CA LEU A 197 -6.31 -15.45 4.10
C LEU A 197 -5.25 -16.53 4.43
N VAL A 198 -4.60 -16.41 5.59
CA VAL A 198 -3.54 -17.27 6.15
C VAL A 198 -3.82 -17.63 7.61
N ARG A 199 -3.26 -18.72 8.13
CA ARG A 199 -3.32 -19.02 9.57
C ARG A 199 -2.35 -18.12 10.33
N LEU A 200 -2.82 -17.44 11.37
CA LEU A 200 -1.96 -16.62 12.23
C LEU A 200 -1.31 -17.48 13.32
N ASP A 201 0.01 -17.53 13.35
CA ASP A 201 0.76 -18.03 14.51
C ASP A 201 0.83 -16.98 15.63
N ALA A 202 1.46 -17.31 16.77
CA ALA A 202 1.55 -16.41 17.92
C ALA A 202 2.33 -15.11 17.62
N SER A 203 3.36 -15.18 16.78
CA SER A 203 4.18 -14.02 16.42
C SER A 203 3.41 -13.07 15.50
N ARG A 204 2.70 -13.62 14.52
CA ARG A 204 1.84 -12.88 13.59
C ARG A 204 0.62 -12.32 14.26
N SER A 205 0.01 -13.06 15.19
CA SER A 205 -1.10 -12.56 16.02
C SER A 205 -0.64 -11.36 16.86
N ALA A 206 0.51 -11.48 17.53
CA ALA A 206 1.08 -10.37 18.29
C ALA A 206 1.48 -9.18 17.38
N GLY A 207 1.94 -9.44 16.16
CA GLY A 207 2.20 -8.41 15.15
C GLY A 207 0.93 -7.68 14.70
N LEU A 208 -0.16 -8.43 14.49
CA LEU A 208 -1.46 -7.90 14.14
C LEU A 208 -2.06 -7.07 15.28
N GLU A 209 -1.95 -7.55 16.52
CA GLU A 209 -2.37 -6.82 17.71
C GLU A 209 -1.64 -5.48 17.83
N ARG A 210 -0.30 -5.46 17.68
CA ARG A 210 0.48 -4.21 17.66
C ARG A 210 0.07 -3.26 16.54
N ALA A 211 -0.28 -3.80 15.36
CA ALA A 211 -0.76 -3.00 14.25
C ALA A 211 -2.13 -2.37 14.57
N VAL A 212 -3.03 -3.12 15.20
CA VAL A 212 -4.35 -2.63 15.64
C VAL A 212 -4.24 -1.61 16.79
N GLU A 213 -3.33 -1.82 17.74
CA GLU A 213 -3.00 -0.83 18.78
C GLU A 213 -2.55 0.50 18.15
N ARG A 214 -1.64 0.43 17.18
CA ARG A 214 -1.16 1.59 16.44
C ARG A 214 -2.29 2.31 15.69
N VAL A 215 -3.28 1.60 15.15
CA VAL A 215 -4.48 2.21 14.55
C VAL A 215 -5.26 3.02 15.60
N GLY A 216 -5.38 2.51 16.83
CA GLY A 216 -5.99 3.22 17.95
C GLY A 216 -5.27 4.51 18.31
N GLU A 217 -3.93 4.46 18.42
CA GLU A 217 -3.09 5.63 18.68
C GLU A 217 -3.27 6.71 17.60
N VAL A 218 -3.19 6.31 16.32
CA VAL A 218 -3.28 7.21 15.17
C VAL A 218 -4.66 7.87 15.06
N LEU A 219 -5.72 7.14 15.39
CA LEU A 219 -7.10 7.61 15.25
C LEU A 219 -7.70 8.16 16.55
N GLU A 220 -6.87 8.29 17.59
CA GLU A 220 -7.22 8.76 18.92
C GLU A 220 -8.46 8.02 19.50
N GLY A 221 -8.43 6.69 19.38
CA GLY A 221 -9.51 5.81 19.81
C GLY A 221 -9.00 4.57 20.56
N VAL A 222 -9.95 3.75 21.00
CA VAL A 222 -9.71 2.46 21.66
C VAL A 222 -9.94 1.38 20.61
N PRO A 223 -8.88 0.70 20.14
CA PRO A 223 -9.00 -0.29 19.08
C PRO A 223 -9.38 -1.66 19.65
N GLU A 224 -10.09 -2.45 18.85
CA GLU A 224 -10.50 -3.82 19.17
C GLU A 224 -10.30 -4.69 17.93
N LEU A 225 -9.48 -5.73 18.05
CA LEU A 225 -9.22 -6.68 16.98
C LEU A 225 -10.22 -7.84 17.03
N THR A 226 -10.83 -8.15 15.89
CA THR A 226 -11.59 -9.38 15.65
C THR A 226 -10.95 -10.12 14.49
N ILE A 227 -10.63 -11.41 14.67
CA ILE A 227 -10.18 -12.28 13.60
C ILE A 227 -11.39 -13.09 13.12
N GLY A 228 -11.81 -12.91 11.88
CA GLY A 228 -12.99 -13.56 11.32
C GLY A 228 -13.42 -12.96 9.99
N GLU A 229 -14.46 -13.55 9.39
CA GLU A 229 -15.02 -13.11 8.11
C GLU A 229 -15.40 -11.62 8.12
N VAL A 230 -14.95 -10.87 7.11
CA VAL A 230 -15.30 -9.46 6.93
C VAL A 230 -16.66 -9.38 6.22
N THR A 231 -17.72 -9.17 6.99
CA THR A 231 -19.12 -9.28 6.52
C THR A 231 -19.73 -7.97 5.97
N VAL A 232 -18.95 -6.91 5.78
CA VAL A 232 -19.48 -5.66 5.22
C VAL A 232 -19.60 -5.72 3.70
N GLY A 233 -20.77 -5.35 3.18
CA GLY A 233 -20.96 -5.16 1.74
C GLY A 233 -19.99 -4.10 1.20
N GLY A 234 -19.55 -4.23 -0.04
CA GLY A 234 -18.40 -3.50 -0.62
C GLY A 234 -18.47 -1.97 -0.70
N HIS A 235 -19.37 -1.31 0.04
CA HIS A 235 -19.59 0.13 0.09
C HIS A 235 -19.95 0.61 1.53
N ALA A 236 -19.17 0.21 2.54
CA ALA A 236 -19.27 0.77 3.90
C ALA A 236 -17.98 1.50 4.27
#